data_AF-A0A0C3IKL8-F1
#
_entry.id   AF-A0A0C3IKL8-F1
#
_cell.length_a   1.000
_cell.length_b   1.000
_cell.length_c   1.000
_cell.angle_alpha   90.00
_cell.angle_beta   90.00
_cell.angle_gamma   90.00
#
_symmetry.space_group_name_H-M   'P 1'
#
loop_
_entity.id
_entity.type
_entity.pdbx_description
1 polymer ?
#
loop_
_entity_poly.entity_id
_entity_poly.type
_entity_poly.pdbx_seq_one_letter_code
_entity_poly.pdbx_strand_id
1 'polypeptide(L)'
;MLTDLNILEHKFTRTVGALAAGLCLSQLPNILHHFLYLQLSPTDDLEDIPLDGCPLYDGSMCVYNSVCSTFVALSDLCGLYGMHCKYICSCPMWRNKGPHFNCIFVVTDPEAEGMHGLDIAHILCFFLFKYQGTLYPCTVIHWFNCMGDGPDIATGMWMIH
;
A
#
# COMPACT_ATOMS: atom_id res chain seq x y z
N MET A 1 -11.64 -9.44 -8.62
CA MET A 1 -11.19 -9.92 -7.30
C MET A 1 -9.69 -10.16 -7.36
N LEU A 2 -8.91 -9.42 -6.57
CA LEU A 2 -7.48 -9.64 -6.39
C LEU A 2 -7.32 -10.92 -5.57
N THR A 3 -6.88 -12.01 -6.20
CA THR A 3 -6.86 -13.32 -5.52
C THR A 3 -5.63 -13.52 -4.65
N ASP A 4 -4.44 -13.02 -5.00
CA ASP A 4 -3.26 -13.13 -4.13
C ASP A 4 -2.20 -12.06 -4.45
N LEU A 5 -1.59 -11.49 -3.40
CA LEU A 5 -0.44 -10.60 -3.49
C LEU A 5 0.82 -11.41 -3.12
N ASN A 6 1.60 -11.83 -4.11
CA ASN A 6 2.82 -12.60 -3.91
C ASN A 6 4.04 -11.68 -3.87
N ILE A 7 4.87 -11.84 -2.84
CA ILE A 7 6.04 -10.99 -2.62
C ILE A 7 7.25 -11.59 -3.33
N LEU A 8 7.79 -10.89 -4.34
CA LEU A 8 9.02 -11.29 -5.03
C LEU A 8 9.89 -10.09 -5.38
N GLU A 9 11.18 -10.26 -5.08
CA GLU A 9 12.36 -9.42 -5.35
C GLU A 9 12.82 -8.41 -4.28
N HIS A 10 14.13 -8.49 -4.00
CA HIS A 10 14.95 -7.73 -3.04
C HIS A 10 14.36 -7.58 -1.63
N LYS A 11 14.47 -8.66 -0.85
CA LYS A 11 14.18 -8.67 0.58
C LYS A 11 15.37 -8.10 1.36
N PHE A 12 15.14 -7.06 2.14
CA PHE A 12 16.10 -6.64 3.15
C PHE A 12 15.39 -6.39 4.47
N THR A 13 16.11 -6.64 5.56
CA THR A 13 15.58 -6.47 6.90
C THR A 13 15.92 -5.08 7.42
N ARG A 14 14.93 -4.34 7.92
CA ARG A 14 15.13 -3.05 8.58
C ARG A 14 14.36 -2.96 9.89
N THR A 15 14.86 -2.16 10.81
CA THR A 15 14.10 -1.68 11.96
C THR A 15 13.09 -0.62 11.52
N VAL A 16 12.11 -0.33 12.37
CA VAL A 16 11.11 0.73 12.10
C VAL A 16 11.76 2.08 11.90
N GLY A 17 12.71 2.46 12.76
CA GLY A 17 13.44 3.72 12.63
C GLY A 17 14.25 3.81 11.32
N ALA A 18 14.90 2.72 10.89
CA ALA A 18 15.67 2.71 9.64
C ALA A 18 14.79 2.78 8.39
N LEU A 19 13.57 2.22 8.46
CA LEU A 19 12.58 2.36 7.39
C LEU A 19 12.02 3.79 7.36
N ALA A 20 11.65 4.34 8.51
CA ALA A 20 11.16 5.71 8.66
C ALA A 20 12.16 6.73 8.08
N ALA A 21 13.44 6.61 8.43
CA ALA A 21 14.50 7.46 7.89
C ALA A 21 14.67 7.30 6.37
N GLY A 22 14.61 6.06 5.86
CA GLY A 22 14.74 5.78 4.43
C GLY A 22 13.60 6.31 3.58
N LEU A 23 12.39 6.41 4.15
CA LEU A 23 11.21 6.96 3.49
C LEU A 23 10.99 8.46 3.78
N CYS A 24 11.87 9.10 4.55
CA CYS A 24 11.67 10.44 5.08
C CYS A 24 10.34 10.61 5.84
N LEU A 25 9.89 9.57 6.55
CA LEU A 25 8.58 9.47 7.18
C LEU A 25 8.74 9.22 8.68
N SER A 26 9.05 10.28 9.43
CA SER A 26 9.34 10.21 10.89
C SER A 26 8.16 9.70 11.72
N GLN A 27 6.93 9.82 11.20
CA GLN A 27 5.71 9.37 11.85
C GLN A 27 5.42 7.88 11.66
N LEU A 28 6.20 7.15 10.86
CA LEU A 28 5.97 5.74 10.58
C LEU A 28 5.81 4.87 11.84
N PRO A 29 6.61 5.04 12.93
CA PRO A 29 6.39 4.28 14.16
C PRO A 29 5.00 4.51 14.77
N ASN A 30 4.54 5.77 14.80
CA ASN A 30 3.24 6.12 15.36
C ASN A 30 2.10 5.52 14.50
N ILE A 31 2.23 5.61 13.18
CA ILE A 31 1.28 5.00 12.23
C ILE A 31 1.23 3.48 12.43
N LEU A 32 2.38 2.83 12.63
CA LEU A 32 2.46 1.39 12.85
C LEU A 32 1.79 0.98 14.16
N HIS A 33 2.00 1.74 15.23
CA HIS A 33 1.36 1.49 16.53
C HIS A 33 -0.16 1.64 16.46
N HIS A 34 -0.63 2.68 15.76
CA HIS A 34 -2.05 2.90 15.53
C HIS A 34 -2.67 1.79 14.66
N PHE A 35 -1.98 1.38 13.60
CA PHE A 35 -2.37 0.24 12.78
C PHE A 35 -2.52 -1.03 13.63
N LEU A 36 -1.52 -1.34 14.47
CA LEU A 36 -1.57 -2.51 15.35
C LEU A 36 -2.71 -2.43 16.37
N TYR A 37 -2.98 -1.25 16.94
CA TYR A 37 -4.12 -1.05 17.83
C TYR A 37 -5.43 -1.44 17.13
N LEU A 38 -5.66 -0.91 15.91
CA LEU A 38 -6.87 -1.19 15.14
C LEU A 38 -7.02 -2.67 14.76
N GLN A 39 -5.91 -3.38 14.51
CA GLN A 39 -5.94 -4.81 14.22
C GLN A 39 -6.30 -5.65 15.46
N LEU A 40 -5.99 -5.17 16.66
CA LEU A 40 -6.26 -5.87 17.92
C LEU A 40 -7.62 -5.49 18.53
N SER A 41 -8.11 -4.28 18.27
CA SER A 41 -9.36 -3.72 18.81
C SER A 41 -10.30 -3.25 17.68
N PRO A 42 -10.95 -4.18 16.94
CA PRO A 42 -11.78 -3.84 15.78
C PRO A 42 -13.11 -3.13 16.10
N THR A 43 -13.46 -2.94 17.38
CA THR A 43 -14.73 -2.36 17.85
C THR A 43 -14.61 -0.95 18.43
N ASP A 44 -13.40 -0.41 18.57
CA ASP A 44 -13.19 0.93 19.13
C ASP A 44 -13.23 2.00 18.02
N ASP A 45 -13.93 3.10 18.29
CA ASP A 45 -13.99 4.25 17.38
C ASP A 45 -12.63 4.99 17.34
N LEU A 46 -12.23 5.44 16.15
CA LEU A 46 -10.92 6.04 15.84
C LEU A 46 -10.58 7.32 16.63
N GLU A 47 -11.58 7.98 17.23
CA GLU A 47 -11.43 9.34 17.76
C GLU A 47 -10.79 9.40 19.17
N ASP A 48 -10.76 8.28 19.91
CA ASP A 48 -10.28 8.23 21.30
C ASP A 48 -9.19 7.18 21.53
N ILE A 49 -8.12 7.17 20.72
CA ILE A 49 -7.00 6.24 20.90
C ILE A 49 -5.93 6.88 21.81
N PRO A 50 -5.80 6.47 23.09
CA PRO A 50 -4.73 6.96 23.94
C PRO A 50 -3.38 6.46 23.42
N LEU A 51 -2.50 7.40 23.02
CA LEU A 51 -1.14 7.12 22.56
C LEU A 51 -0.33 6.26 23.56
N ASP A 52 -0.61 6.37 24.86
CA ASP A 52 0.04 5.60 25.92
C ASP A 52 -0.42 4.12 26.00
N GLY A 53 -1.52 3.76 25.33
CA GLY A 53 -2.07 2.41 25.30
C GLY A 53 -1.71 1.58 24.06
N CYS A 54 -1.03 2.18 23.07
CA CYS A 54 -0.77 1.48 21.82
C CYS A 54 0.30 0.39 21.96
N PRO A 55 0.12 -0.77 21.29
CA PRO A 55 1.11 -1.83 21.29
C PRO A 55 2.40 -1.36 20.62
N LEU A 56 3.51 -1.43 21.37
CA LEU A 56 4.83 -1.11 20.85
C LEU A 56 5.35 -2.23 19.94
N TYR A 57 5.94 -1.84 18.80
CA TYR A 57 6.67 -2.75 17.94
C TYR A 57 8.08 -2.23 17.67
N ASP A 58 9.07 -2.93 18.23
CA ASP A 58 10.50 -2.67 17.99
C ASP A 58 11.19 -3.82 17.22
N GLY A 59 10.39 -4.66 16.57
CA GLY A 59 10.89 -5.79 15.80
C GLY A 59 11.47 -5.37 14.45
N SER A 60 12.10 -6.35 13.79
CA SER A 60 12.59 -6.18 12.43
C SER A 60 11.53 -6.50 11.38
N MET A 61 11.48 -5.72 10.32
CA MET A 61 10.54 -5.87 9.21
C MET A 61 11.28 -6.32 7.95
N CYS A 62 10.64 -7.15 7.16
CA CYS A 62 11.10 -7.50 5.81
C CYS A 62 10.53 -6.50 4.82
N VAL A 63 11.38 -5.73 4.16
CA VAL A 63 10.99 -4.73 3.15
C VAL A 63 11.17 -5.32 1.76
N TYR A 64 10.25 -4.97 0.86
CA TYR A 64 10.21 -5.46 -0.52
C TYR A 64 10.04 -4.31 -1.50
N ASN A 65 10.77 -4.40 -2.61
CA ASN A 65 10.72 -3.40 -3.67
C ASN A 65 9.60 -3.68 -4.68
N SER A 66 8.99 -4.86 -4.66
CA SER A 66 7.89 -5.20 -5.56
C SER A 66 7.03 -6.34 -5.03
N VAL A 67 5.81 -6.39 -5.54
CA VAL A 67 4.85 -7.48 -5.34
C VAL A 67 4.22 -7.82 -6.69
N CYS A 68 3.78 -9.06 -6.90
CA CYS A 68 2.93 -9.42 -8.03
C CYS A 68 1.50 -9.66 -7.55
N SER A 69 0.54 -9.11 -8.28
CA SER A 69 -0.85 -9.52 -8.23
C SER A 69 -1.14 -10.49 -9.37
N THR A 70 -1.65 -11.67 -9.03
CA THR A 70 -2.09 -12.64 -10.02
C THR A 70 -3.62 -12.70 -10.06
N PHE A 71 -4.21 -12.55 -11.25
CA PHE A 71 -5.65 -12.56 -11.47
C PHE A 71 -5.99 -13.19 -12.81
N VAL A 72 -7.20 -13.75 -12.93
CA VAL A 72 -7.70 -14.27 -14.20
C VAL A 72 -8.48 -13.15 -14.89
N ALA A 73 -8.16 -12.88 -16.15
CA ALA A 73 -8.95 -11.97 -16.98
C ALA A 73 -9.45 -12.73 -18.21
N LEU A 74 -10.74 -12.59 -18.50
CA LEU A 74 -11.41 -13.25 -19.63
C LEU A 74 -11.04 -12.67 -21.00
N SER A 75 -9.97 -11.88 -21.09
CA SER A 75 -9.51 -11.34 -22.37
C SER A 75 -8.84 -12.42 -23.21
N ASP A 76 -9.23 -12.50 -24.49
CA ASP A 76 -8.91 -13.57 -25.45
C ASP A 76 -7.42 -13.79 -25.80
N LEU A 77 -6.48 -13.14 -25.12
CA LEU A 77 -5.05 -13.22 -25.42
C LEU A 77 -4.23 -13.23 -24.13
N CYS A 78 -4.03 -14.40 -23.51
CA CYS A 78 -2.72 -14.91 -23.05
C CYS A 78 -2.80 -16.04 -21.98
N GLY A 79 -1.95 -17.07 -22.15
CA GLY A 79 -1.55 -18.04 -21.12
C GLY A 79 -2.46 -19.26 -20.91
N LEU A 80 -1.90 -20.37 -20.41
CA LEU A 80 -2.66 -21.53 -19.92
C LEU A 80 -3.67 -21.02 -18.85
N TYR A 81 -4.96 -21.20 -19.10
CA TYR A 81 -6.09 -20.79 -18.23
C TYR A 81 -6.39 -19.27 -18.12
N GLY A 82 -5.80 -18.39 -18.93
CA GLY A 82 -6.16 -16.94 -18.90
C GLY A 82 -5.68 -16.18 -17.65
N MET A 83 -4.61 -16.66 -17.01
CA MET A 83 -4.04 -16.07 -15.79
C MET A 83 -3.04 -14.96 -16.14
N HIS A 84 -3.21 -13.79 -15.54
CA HIS A 84 -2.33 -12.62 -15.66
C HIS A 84 -1.58 -12.38 -14.34
N CYS A 85 -0.30 -12.02 -14.40
CA CYS A 85 0.47 -11.47 -13.27
C CYS A 85 0.85 -10.03 -13.60
N LYS A 86 0.53 -9.11 -12.69
CA LYS A 86 0.94 -7.70 -12.76
C LYS A 86 1.89 -7.40 -11.61
N TYR A 87 3.09 -6.95 -11.95
CA TYR A 87 4.06 -6.47 -10.98
C TYR A 87 3.75 -5.04 -10.58
N ILE A 88 3.78 -4.78 -9.29
CA ILE A 88 3.63 -3.48 -8.66
C ILE A 88 4.94 -3.18 -7.95
N CYS A 89 5.58 -2.09 -8.33
CA CYS A 89 6.93 -1.73 -7.91
C CYS A 89 6.92 -0.53 -6.96
N SER A 90 7.84 -0.60 -6.01
CA SER A 90 8.17 0.40 -5.01
C SER A 90 9.70 0.47 -4.87
N CYS A 91 10.38 0.87 -5.93
CA CYS A 91 11.83 0.84 -6.03
C CYS A 91 12.42 2.23 -5.76
N PRO A 92 13.09 2.48 -4.62
CA PRO A 92 13.72 3.78 -4.36
C PRO A 92 14.87 4.10 -5.32
N MET A 93 15.46 3.07 -5.94
CA MET A 93 16.49 3.19 -6.97
C MET A 93 16.23 2.20 -8.09
N TRP A 94 15.64 2.66 -9.18
CA TRP A 94 15.36 1.87 -10.37
C TRP A 94 16.37 2.20 -11.47
N ARG A 95 17.05 1.16 -11.98
CA ARG A 95 18.05 1.25 -13.07
C ARG A 95 19.12 2.33 -12.84
N ASN A 96 19.49 2.59 -11.58
CA ASN A 96 20.43 3.64 -11.16
C ASN A 96 20.06 5.05 -11.63
N LYS A 97 18.77 5.31 -11.90
CA LYS A 97 18.30 6.62 -12.39
C LYS A 97 17.51 7.40 -11.34
N GLY A 98 16.78 6.72 -10.47
CA GLY A 98 15.96 7.36 -9.45
C GLY A 98 14.83 6.46 -8.99
N PRO A 99 13.93 6.97 -8.13
CA PRO A 99 12.82 6.22 -7.62
C PRO A 99 11.81 5.86 -8.73
N HIS A 100 11.24 4.67 -8.62
CA HIS A 100 10.12 4.20 -9.43
C HIS A 100 9.11 3.54 -8.50
N PHE A 101 8.05 4.28 -8.25
CA PHE A 101 6.93 3.92 -7.41
C PHE A 101 5.69 3.81 -8.31
N ASN A 102 4.79 2.86 -8.03
CA ASN A 102 3.56 2.69 -8.80
C ASN A 102 2.35 3.25 -8.06
N CYS A 103 1.43 3.83 -8.81
CA CYS A 103 0.14 4.27 -8.29
C CYS A 103 -0.87 3.11 -8.29
N ILE A 104 -1.77 3.15 -7.33
CA ILE A 104 -2.88 2.22 -7.18
C ILE A 104 -4.19 2.99 -6.99
N PHE A 105 -5.29 2.33 -7.33
CA PHE A 105 -6.61 2.72 -6.88
C PHE A 105 -6.93 2.00 -5.57
N VAL A 106 -7.49 2.73 -4.62
CA VAL A 106 -8.03 2.20 -3.37
C VAL A 106 -9.52 2.41 -3.37
N VAL A 107 -10.28 1.33 -3.16
CA VAL A 107 -11.74 1.42 -3.05
C VAL A 107 -12.08 2.06 -1.71
N THR A 108 -12.70 3.23 -1.74
CA THR A 108 -13.11 3.99 -0.55
C THR A 108 -14.62 3.99 -0.35
N ASP A 109 -15.39 4.00 -1.45
CA ASP A 109 -16.83 3.77 -1.43
C ASP A 109 -17.19 2.66 -2.45
N PRO A 110 -17.53 1.45 -2.00
CA PRO A 110 -17.85 0.34 -2.88
C PRO A 110 -19.21 0.51 -3.59
N GLU A 111 -20.08 1.39 -3.10
CA GLU A 111 -21.40 1.64 -3.68
C GLU A 111 -21.35 2.74 -4.75
N ALA A 112 -20.32 3.58 -4.73
CA ALA A 112 -20.12 4.62 -5.72
C ALA A 112 -19.57 4.06 -7.05
N GLU A 113 -20.09 4.57 -8.17
CA GLU A 113 -19.68 4.11 -9.49
C GLU A 113 -18.36 4.76 -9.96
N GLY A 114 -17.51 3.92 -10.53
CA GLY A 114 -16.28 4.35 -11.20
C GLY A 114 -15.33 5.09 -10.27
N MET A 115 -14.81 6.23 -10.73
CA MET A 115 -13.81 7.02 -9.99
C MET A 115 -14.34 7.68 -8.72
N HIS A 116 -15.65 7.80 -8.55
CA HIS A 116 -16.22 8.40 -7.33
C HIS A 116 -16.07 7.48 -6.10
N GLY A 117 -15.90 6.17 -6.32
CA GLY A 117 -15.63 5.19 -5.26
C GLY A 117 -14.15 4.85 -5.09
N LEU A 118 -13.26 5.55 -5.79
CA LEU A 118 -11.83 5.23 -5.87
C LEU A 118 -10.97 6.44 -5.52
N ASP A 119 -10.10 6.24 -4.54
CA ASP A 119 -8.99 7.16 -4.30
C ASP A 119 -7.72 6.66 -4.99
N ILE A 120 -6.83 7.59 -5.32
CA ILE A 120 -5.55 7.28 -5.95
C ILE A 120 -4.45 7.47 -4.93
N ALA A 121 -3.56 6.48 -4.82
CA ALA A 121 -2.41 6.56 -3.94
C ALA A 121 -1.14 6.09 -4.62
N HIS A 122 -0.01 6.64 -4.19
CA HIS A 122 1.32 6.21 -4.59
C HIS A 122 1.90 5.23 -3.58
N ILE A 123 2.48 4.11 -4.03
CA ILE A 123 3.11 3.17 -3.11
C ILE A 123 4.54 3.62 -2.80
N LEU A 124 4.83 3.83 -1.53
CA LEU A 124 6.16 4.21 -1.04
C LEU A 124 6.99 3.00 -0.60
N CYS A 125 6.35 1.96 -0.07
CA CYS A 125 7.04 0.79 0.46
C CYS A 125 6.10 -0.39 0.66
N PHE A 126 6.58 -1.61 0.37
CA PHE A 126 5.97 -2.84 0.86
C PHE A 126 6.79 -3.41 2.01
N PHE A 127 6.15 -3.84 3.08
CA PHE A 127 6.85 -4.51 4.16
C PHE A 127 5.99 -5.57 4.84
N LEU A 128 6.66 -6.49 5.50
CA LEU A 128 6.07 -7.61 6.20
C LEU A 128 6.69 -7.72 7.58
N PHE A 129 5.86 -7.84 8.60
CA PHE A 129 6.34 -8.00 9.96
C PHE A 129 5.47 -8.98 10.75
N LYS A 130 6.04 -9.53 11.83
CA LYS A 130 5.35 -10.49 12.70
C LYS A 130 5.11 -9.87 14.06
N TYR A 131 3.87 -9.93 14.54
CA TYR A 131 3.47 -9.47 15.87
C TYR A 131 2.57 -10.51 16.54
N GLN A 132 2.92 -10.92 17.75
CA GLN A 132 2.19 -11.94 18.54
C GLN A 132 1.83 -13.24 17.78
N GLY A 133 2.71 -13.70 16.88
CA GLY A 133 2.46 -14.92 16.09
C GLY A 133 1.81 -14.66 14.73
N THR A 134 1.14 -13.52 14.55
CA THR A 134 0.48 -13.12 13.31
C THR A 134 1.42 -12.37 12.38
N LEU A 135 1.29 -12.62 11.08
CA LEU A 135 2.09 -12.02 10.03
C LEU A 135 1.26 -10.93 9.33
N TYR A 136 1.79 -9.71 9.29
CA TYR A 136 1.09 -8.55 8.74
C TYR A 136 1.78 -8.05 7.47
N PRO A 137 1.20 -8.32 6.28
CA PRO A 137 1.61 -7.67 5.04
C PRO A 137 1.06 -6.24 5.01
N CYS A 138 1.95 -5.27 4.82
CA CYS A 138 1.60 -3.85 4.87
C CYS A 138 2.22 -3.10 3.69
N THR A 139 1.51 -2.06 3.27
CA THR A 139 1.96 -1.13 2.25
C THR A 139 1.88 0.28 2.80
N VAL A 140 2.97 1.04 2.74
CA VAL A 140 2.94 2.48 2.99
C VAL A 140 2.55 3.16 1.70
N ILE A 141 1.50 3.97 1.75
CA ILE A 141 1.00 4.73 0.62
C ILE A 141 1.00 6.22 0.91
N HIS A 142 1.09 7.02 -0.14
CA HIS A 142 0.88 8.46 -0.14
C HIS A 142 -0.37 8.75 -0.95
N TRP A 143 -1.40 9.30 -0.30
CA TRP A 143 -2.65 9.67 -0.95
C TRP A 143 -2.45 10.86 -1.87
N PHE A 144 -3.07 10.81 -3.05
CA PHE A 144 -3.26 11.98 -3.89
C PHE A 144 -4.66 12.52 -3.70
N ASN A 145 -4.83 13.83 -3.88
CA ASN A 145 -6.15 14.45 -3.85
C ASN A 145 -6.66 14.67 -5.29
N CYS A 146 -7.91 14.26 -5.54
CA CYS A 146 -8.60 14.60 -6.78
C CYS A 146 -8.87 16.11 -6.84
N MET A 147 -8.56 16.70 -7.99
CA MET A 147 -8.76 18.12 -8.26
C MET A 147 -10.14 18.32 -8.90
N GLY A 148 -11.11 18.70 -8.07
CA GLY A 148 -12.49 18.96 -8.50
C GLY A 148 -13.38 17.71 -8.55
N ASP A 149 -14.66 17.92 -8.87
CA ASP A 149 -15.72 16.90 -8.78
C ASP A 149 -15.89 16.08 -10.07
N GLY A 150 -14.96 16.18 -11.01
CA GLY A 150 -15.09 15.54 -12.31
C GLY A 150 -13.80 15.54 -13.12
N PRO A 151 -13.77 14.77 -14.22
CA PRO A 151 -12.64 14.75 -15.14
C PRO A 151 -12.43 16.11 -15.78
N ASP A 152 -11.16 16.44 -16.03
CA ASP A 152 -10.79 17.63 -16.80
C ASP A 152 -11.45 17.59 -18.18
N ILE A 153 -12.04 18.73 -18.59
CA ILE A 153 -12.86 18.83 -19.80
C ILE A 153 -12.03 18.57 -21.06
N ALA A 154 -10.75 18.93 -21.06
CA ALA A 154 -9.89 18.80 -22.23
C ALA A 154 -9.38 17.37 -22.43
N THR A 155 -9.06 16.67 -21.34
CA THR A 155 -8.45 15.32 -21.38
C THR A 155 -9.44 14.20 -21.10
N GLY A 156 -10.56 14.48 -20.44
CA GLY A 156 -11.47 13.47 -19.89
C GLY A 156 -10.85 12.68 -18.74
N MET A 157 -9.73 13.14 -18.16
CA MET A 157 -9.00 12.45 -17.09
C MET A 157 -9.18 13.16 -15.74
N TRP A 158 -9.15 12.39 -14.66
CA TRP A 158 -9.11 12.95 -13.32
C TRP A 158 -7.73 13.52 -13.03
N MET A 159 -7.70 14.78 -12.63
CA MET A 159 -6.48 15.48 -12.24
C MET A 159 -6.23 15.20 -10.76
N ILE A 160 -5.00 14.86 -10.42
CA ILE A 160 -4.58 14.57 -9.04
C ILE A 160 -3.34 15.36 -8.68
N HIS A 161 -3.19 15.72 -7.40
CA HIS A 161 -2.03 16.45 -6.87
C HIS A 161 -1.49 15.82 -5.58
#